data_AF-A0A1T4RGE4-F1
#
_entry.id   AF-A0A1T4RGE4-F1
#
_cell.length_a   1.000
_cell.length_b   1.000
_cell.length_c   1.000
_cell.angle_alpha   90.00
_cell.angle_beta   90.00
_cell.angle_gamma   90.00
#
_symmetry.space_group_name_H-M   'P 1'
#
loop_
_entity.id
_entity.type
_entity.pdbx_description
1 polymer ?
#
loop_
_entity_poly.entity_id
_entity_poly.type
_entity_poly.pdbx_seq_one_letter_code
_entity_poly.pdbx_strand_id
1 'polypeptide(L)'
;MSKTNSGLFNTNPLSPIAKKAFIQELRNRGEKFNEEKIVFITKDATGQIIWLEKGNNLVGLEHIIQRHSEHFEKAFGFKQEQIPNFLENIISYGEIVSNRIIIKKGRKCFERKYKYNGKYYILAGIGSNGFVVSAYPTTK
;
A
#
# COMPACT_ATOMS: atom_id res chain seq x y z
N MET A 1 11.38 24.96 -19.41
CA MET A 1 9.93 24.80 -19.16
C MET A 1 9.71 23.44 -18.51
N SER A 2 9.61 23.44 -17.17
CA SER A 2 9.44 22.21 -16.39
C SER A 2 8.00 21.74 -16.55
N LYS A 3 7.77 20.64 -17.28
CA LYS A 3 6.48 19.97 -17.27
C LYS A 3 6.28 19.42 -15.86
N THR A 4 5.40 20.07 -15.11
CA THR A 4 4.79 19.52 -13.91
C THR A 4 4.08 18.23 -14.32
N ASN A 5 4.78 17.10 -14.23
CA ASN A 5 4.14 15.80 -14.24
C ASN A 5 3.43 15.66 -12.88
N SER A 6 2.29 16.33 -12.74
CA SER A 6 1.21 15.84 -11.91
C SER A 6 0.83 14.49 -12.50
N GLY A 7 1.59 13.45 -12.13
CA GLY A 7 1.42 12.10 -12.63
C GLY A 7 -0.02 11.71 -12.43
N LEU A 8 -0.77 11.69 -13.53
CA LEU A 8 -2.12 11.16 -13.58
C LEU A 8 -1.99 9.73 -13.06
N PHE A 9 -2.52 9.49 -11.85
CA PHE A 9 -2.65 8.15 -11.33
C PHE A 9 -3.33 7.34 -12.43
N ASN A 10 -2.77 6.18 -12.78
CA ASN A 10 -3.49 5.26 -13.64
C ASN A 10 -4.69 4.76 -12.82
N THR A 11 -5.82 5.47 -12.93
CA THR A 11 -7.01 5.30 -12.10
C THR A 11 -7.90 4.18 -12.61
N ASN A 12 -7.37 3.18 -13.31
CA ASN A 12 -8.18 2.03 -13.68
C ASN A 12 -8.37 1.20 -12.42
N PRO A 13 -9.56 1.24 -11.78
CA PRO A 13 -9.79 0.43 -10.60
C PRO A 13 -9.65 -1.03 -10.98
N LEU A 14 -9.18 -1.84 -10.04
CA LEU A 14 -9.13 -3.28 -10.25
C LEU A 14 -10.53 -3.78 -10.66
N SER A 15 -10.62 -4.50 -11.79
CA SER A 15 -11.91 -4.97 -12.28
C SER A 15 -12.61 -5.82 -11.20
N PRO A 16 -13.95 -5.80 -11.11
CA PRO A 16 -14.69 -6.60 -10.13
C PRO A 16 -14.34 -8.09 -10.18
N ILE A 17 -14.09 -8.61 -11.39
CA ILE A 17 -13.68 -10.00 -11.62
C ILE A 17 -12.30 -10.26 -11.00
N ALA A 18 -11.31 -9.40 -11.25
CA ALA A 18 -9.98 -9.53 -10.68
C ALA A 18 -9.99 -9.38 -9.15
N LYS A 19 -10.78 -8.43 -8.61
CA LYS A 19 -10.97 -8.28 -7.17
C LYS A 19 -11.52 -9.56 -6.54
N LYS A 20 -12.56 -10.16 -7.12
CA LYS A 20 -13.14 -11.43 -6.65
C LYS A 20 -12.13 -12.57 -6.72
N ALA A 21 -11.31 -12.64 -7.77
CA ALA A 21 -10.27 -13.65 -7.89
C ALA A 21 -9.21 -13.54 -6.78
N PHE A 22 -8.75 -12.33 -6.46
CA PHE A 22 -7.79 -12.12 -5.38
C PHE A 22 -8.37 -12.43 -3.99
N ILE A 23 -9.64 -12.09 -3.76
CA ILE A 23 -10.36 -12.48 -2.54
C ILE A 23 -10.44 -13.99 -2.41
N GLN A 24 -10.74 -14.70 -3.50
CA GLN A 24 -10.77 -16.17 -3.49
C GLN A 24 -9.38 -16.76 -3.25
N GLU A 25 -8.33 -16.17 -3.84
CA GLU A 25 -6.94 -16.59 -3.61
C GLU A 25 -6.54 -16.40 -2.13
N LEU A 26 -6.98 -15.33 -1.46
CA LEU A 26 -6.79 -15.16 -0.01
C LEU A 26 -7.51 -16.25 0.80
N ARG A 27 -8.77 -16.57 0.46
CA ARG A 27 -9.53 -17.64 1.13
C ARG A 27 -8.86 -19.00 0.97
N ASN A 28 -8.41 -19.31 -0.24
CA ASN A 28 -7.74 -20.58 -0.54
C ASN A 28 -6.41 -20.73 0.23
N ARG A 29 -5.73 -19.61 0.50
CA ARG A 29 -4.52 -19.57 1.36
C ARG A 29 -4.83 -19.63 2.86
N GLY A 30 -6.11 -19.61 3.26
CA GLY A 30 -6.53 -19.60 4.67
C GLY A 30 -6.22 -18.27 5.38
N GLU A 31 -6.03 -17.19 4.64
CA GLU A 31 -5.72 -15.89 5.22
C GLU A 31 -6.94 -15.31 5.96
N LYS A 32 -6.68 -14.70 7.11
CA LYS A 32 -7.72 -14.01 7.89
C LYS A 32 -7.82 -12.58 7.38
N PHE A 33 -8.98 -12.24 6.82
CA PHE A 33 -9.31 -10.89 6.36
C PHE A 33 -10.82 -10.64 6.51
N ASN A 34 -11.22 -9.38 6.51
CA ASN A 34 -12.63 -8.99 6.44
C ASN A 34 -12.88 -8.26 5.12
N GLU A 35 -13.62 -8.91 4.23
CA GLU A 35 -13.92 -8.41 2.88
C GLU A 35 -14.60 -7.05 2.87
N GLU A 36 -15.53 -6.80 3.80
CA GLU A 36 -16.24 -5.52 3.93
C GLU A 36 -15.33 -4.38 4.39
N LYS A 37 -14.20 -4.72 5.05
CA LYS A 37 -13.21 -3.75 5.52
C LYS A 37 -12.07 -3.54 4.52
N ILE A 38 -12.02 -4.29 3.42
CA ILE A 38 -11.00 -4.09 2.38
C ILE A 38 -11.19 -2.73 1.74
N VAL A 39 -10.16 -1.89 1.87
CA VAL A 39 -10.04 -0.59 1.20
C VAL A 39 -9.59 -0.80 -0.24
N PHE A 40 -8.51 -1.56 -0.43
CA PHE A 40 -8.07 -2.02 -1.75
C PHE A 40 -7.38 -3.39 -1.65
N ILE A 41 -7.30 -4.07 -2.79
CA ILE A 41 -6.55 -5.31 -2.97
C ILE A 41 -5.93 -5.30 -4.36
N THR A 42 -4.67 -5.70 -4.48
CA THR A 42 -3.92 -5.67 -5.74
C THR A 42 -2.81 -6.73 -5.75
N LYS A 43 -2.07 -6.83 -6.86
CA LYS A 43 -0.75 -7.48 -6.92
C LYS A 43 0.29 -6.43 -7.19
N ASP A 44 1.40 -6.50 -6.48
CA ASP A 44 2.55 -5.63 -6.75
C ASP A 44 3.54 -6.29 -7.73
N ALA A 45 4.65 -5.61 -8.02
CA ALA A 45 5.66 -6.12 -8.94
C ALA A 45 6.37 -7.41 -8.49
N THR A 46 6.22 -7.87 -7.23
CA THR A 46 6.68 -9.21 -6.83
C THR A 46 5.67 -10.32 -7.16
N GLY A 47 4.49 -9.96 -7.68
CA GLY A 47 3.37 -10.87 -7.90
C GLY A 47 2.61 -11.24 -6.62
N GLN A 48 2.96 -10.65 -5.47
CA GLN A 48 2.29 -10.94 -4.21
C GLN A 48 0.94 -10.20 -4.15
N ILE A 49 -0.13 -10.87 -3.72
CA ILE A 49 -1.37 -10.17 -3.38
C ILE A 49 -1.13 -9.30 -2.15
N ILE A 50 -1.36 -8.00 -2.29
CA ILE A 50 -1.29 -7.00 -1.24
C ILE A 50 -2.68 -6.42 -1.01
N TRP A 51 -3.10 -6.28 0.24
CA TRP A 51 -4.37 -5.65 0.58
C TRP A 51 -4.26 -4.73 1.78
N LEU A 52 -5.09 -3.69 1.78
CA LEU A 52 -5.26 -2.78 2.90
C LEU A 52 -6.69 -2.92 3.42
N GLU A 53 -6.84 -3.05 4.73
CA GLU A 53 -8.14 -2.93 5.40
C GLU A 53 -8.24 -1.60 6.14
N LYS A 54 -9.46 -1.22 6.53
CA LYS A 54 -9.73 -0.05 7.39
C LYS A 54 -8.82 -0.05 8.63
N GLY A 55 -8.65 -1.22 9.26
CA GLY A 55 -7.73 -1.41 10.37
C GLY A 55 -8.19 -0.73 11.66
N ASN A 56 -7.22 -0.29 12.46
CA ASN A 56 -7.39 0.44 13.72
C ASN A 56 -6.15 1.33 13.97
N ASN A 57 -6.04 1.95 15.15
CA ASN A 57 -4.90 2.82 15.52
C ASN A 57 -3.50 2.15 15.48
N LEU A 58 -3.41 0.81 15.42
CA LEU A 58 -2.15 0.07 15.37
C LEU A 58 -1.76 -0.40 13.96
N VAL A 59 -2.74 -0.70 13.09
CA VAL A 59 -2.50 -1.29 11.77
C VAL A 59 -3.54 -0.85 10.73
N GLY A 60 -3.20 -0.91 9.45
CA GLY A 60 -4.13 -0.64 8.35
C GLY A 60 -4.36 0.87 8.12
N LEU A 61 -5.46 1.22 7.44
CA LEU A 61 -5.66 2.59 6.97
C LEU A 61 -5.77 3.59 8.13
N GLU A 62 -6.51 3.27 9.18
CA GLU A 62 -6.69 4.16 10.33
C GLU A 62 -5.34 4.53 10.97
N HIS A 63 -4.44 3.55 11.15
CA HIS A 63 -3.08 3.80 11.62
C HIS A 63 -2.29 4.72 10.69
N ILE A 64 -2.35 4.47 9.37
CA ILE A 64 -1.65 5.28 8.36
C ILE A 64 -2.14 6.73 8.42
N ILE A 65 -3.45 6.94 8.51
CA ILE A 65 -4.04 8.26 8.58
C ILE A 65 -3.62 8.96 9.88
N GLN A 66 -3.84 8.33 11.03
CA GLN A 66 -3.55 8.93 12.34
C GLN A 66 -2.06 9.23 12.56
N ARG A 67 -1.16 8.41 12.02
CA ARG A 67 0.28 8.53 12.29
C ARG A 67 1.07 9.19 11.17
N HIS A 68 0.57 9.17 9.94
CA HIS A 68 1.36 9.51 8.77
C HIS A 68 0.67 10.45 7.78
N SER A 69 -0.58 10.87 7.98
CA SER A 69 -1.23 11.80 7.04
C SER A 69 -0.44 13.10 6.85
N GLU A 70 0.10 13.66 7.92
CA GLU A 70 0.94 14.87 7.83
C GLU A 70 2.21 14.64 7.01
N HIS A 71 2.75 13.42 6.98
CA HIS A 71 3.91 13.11 6.14
C HIS A 71 3.54 13.12 4.66
N PHE A 72 2.35 12.61 4.29
CA PHE A 72 1.83 12.68 2.93
C PHE A 72 1.54 14.12 2.51
N GLU A 73 0.95 14.92 3.40
CA GLU A 73 0.70 16.33 3.15
C GLU A 73 2.01 17.12 2.96
N LYS A 74 2.98 16.97 3.87
CA LYS A 74 4.29 17.65 3.77
C LYS A 74 5.09 17.22 2.55
N ALA A 75 5.02 15.94 2.15
CA ALA A 75 5.81 15.44 1.02
C ALA A 75 5.16 15.75 -0.33
N PHE A 76 3.83 15.64 -0.43
CA PHE A 76 3.11 15.63 -1.72
C PHE A 76 1.90 16.56 -1.78
N GLY A 77 1.50 17.19 -0.68
CA GLY A 77 0.26 17.97 -0.59
C GLY A 77 -1.01 17.11 -0.59
N PHE A 78 -0.91 15.81 -0.28
CA PHE A 78 -2.06 14.91 -0.27
C PHE A 78 -2.84 15.02 1.03
N LYS A 79 -4.16 15.19 0.89
CA LYS A 79 -5.11 15.07 2.00
C LYS A 79 -5.38 13.61 2.33
N GLN A 80 -5.94 13.37 3.52
CA GLN A 80 -6.22 12.05 4.06
C GLN A 80 -7.00 11.15 3.11
N GLU A 81 -7.98 11.72 2.39
CA GLU A 81 -8.89 11.01 1.49
C GLU A 81 -8.17 10.51 0.22
N GLN A 82 -7.04 11.12 -0.14
CA GLN A 82 -6.26 10.75 -1.33
C GLN A 82 -5.31 9.58 -1.06
N ILE A 83 -4.98 9.31 0.21
CA ILE A 83 -3.98 8.32 0.61
C ILE A 83 -4.35 6.90 0.16
N PRO A 84 -5.59 6.40 0.34
CA PRO A 84 -5.97 5.05 -0.12
C PRO A 84 -5.71 4.81 -1.61
N ASN A 85 -6.22 5.71 -2.46
CA ASN A 85 -6.09 5.59 -3.91
C ASN A 85 -4.63 5.74 -4.35
N PHE A 86 -3.88 6.64 -3.70
CA PHE A 86 -2.44 6.77 -3.93
C PHE A 86 -1.69 5.47 -3.61
N LEU A 87 -1.97 4.86 -2.43
CA LEU A 87 -1.32 3.63 -1.99
C LEU A 87 -1.66 2.45 -2.91
N GLU A 88 -2.91 2.31 -3.33
CA GLU A 88 -3.31 1.28 -4.30
C GLU A 88 -2.49 1.43 -5.59
N ASN A 89 -2.40 2.65 -6.13
CA ASN A 89 -1.70 2.90 -7.38
C ASN A 89 -0.19 2.60 -7.28
N ILE A 90 0.48 3.14 -6.25
CA ILE A 90 1.93 2.98 -6.11
C ILE A 90 2.32 1.53 -5.78
N ILE A 91 1.48 0.78 -5.06
CA ILE A 91 1.73 -0.63 -4.78
C ILE A 91 1.49 -1.47 -6.05
N SER A 92 0.46 -1.17 -6.83
CA SER A 92 0.12 -1.93 -8.05
C SER A 92 1.15 -1.74 -9.16
N TYR A 93 1.63 -0.51 -9.34
CA TYR A 93 2.38 -0.12 -10.54
C TYR A 93 3.77 0.47 -10.25
N GLY A 94 4.10 0.71 -8.97
CA GLY A 94 5.37 1.34 -8.59
C GLY A 94 6.57 0.40 -8.71
N GLU A 95 7.72 0.99 -9.01
CA GLU A 95 9.01 0.30 -9.00
C GLU A 95 9.42 -0.03 -7.55
N ILE A 96 9.59 -1.31 -7.24
CA ILE A 96 10.12 -1.77 -5.96
C ILE A 96 11.65 -1.66 -5.99
N VAL A 97 12.20 -0.77 -5.17
CA VAL A 97 13.66 -0.55 -5.08
C VAL A 97 14.30 -1.25 -3.88
N SER A 98 13.50 -1.74 -2.94
CA SER A 98 13.96 -2.49 -1.78
C SER A 98 12.83 -3.37 -1.25
N ASN A 99 13.17 -4.60 -0.87
CA ASN A 99 12.26 -5.55 -0.24
C ASN A 99 13.03 -6.32 0.85
N ARG A 100 12.94 -5.85 2.10
CA ARG A 100 13.66 -6.44 3.24
C ARG A 100 12.74 -7.30 4.08
N ILE A 101 13.22 -8.45 4.54
CA ILE A 101 12.52 -9.23 5.55
C ILE A 101 12.90 -8.70 6.92
N ILE A 102 11.91 -8.39 7.75
CA ILE A 102 12.08 -7.98 9.14
C ILE A 102 11.27 -8.88 10.07
N ILE A 103 11.72 -9.04 11.31
CA ILE A 103 10.97 -9.75 12.35
C ILE A 103 10.36 -8.72 13.30
N LYS A 104 9.03 -8.65 13.38
CA LYS A 104 8.31 -7.81 14.34
C LYS A 104 7.43 -8.69 15.22
N LYS A 105 7.65 -8.63 16.55
CA LYS A 105 6.92 -9.45 17.54
C LYS A 105 6.88 -10.94 17.15
N GLY A 106 8.03 -11.49 16.75
CA GLY A 106 8.19 -12.89 16.34
C GLY A 106 7.61 -13.26 14.97
N ARG A 107 7.02 -12.31 14.23
CA ARG A 107 6.42 -12.55 12.91
C ARG A 107 7.29 -11.98 11.80
N LYS A 108 7.43 -12.72 10.70
CA LYS A 108 8.06 -12.25 9.46
C LYS A 108 7.16 -11.22 8.78
N CYS A 109 7.73 -10.08 8.46
CA CYS A 109 7.12 -9.00 7.68
C CYS A 109 8.08 -8.56 6.57
N PHE A 110 7.55 -7.90 5.57
CA PHE A 110 8.31 -7.18 4.56
C PHE A 110 8.32 -5.69 4.86
N GLU A 111 9.49 -5.09 4.73
CA GLU A 111 9.64 -3.66 4.54
C GLU A 111 9.95 -3.42 3.07
N ARG A 112 8.97 -2.87 2.35
CA ARG A 112 9.07 -2.68 0.89
C ARG A 112 9.08 -1.19 0.57
N LYS A 113 10.03 -0.75 -0.26
CA LYS A 113 10.12 0.64 -0.73
C LYS A 113 9.72 0.73 -2.19
N TYR A 114 8.71 1.54 -2.47
CA TYR A 114 8.27 1.88 -3.82
C TYR A 114 8.80 3.27 -4.17
N LYS A 115 9.46 3.42 -5.31
CA LYS A 115 10.01 4.70 -5.76
C LYS A 115 8.90 5.63 -6.23
N TYR A 116 8.95 6.90 -5.84
CA TYR A 116 7.97 7.89 -6.22
C TYR A 116 8.59 9.28 -6.41
N ASN A 117 8.25 9.96 -7.51
CA ASN A 117 8.67 11.35 -7.78
C ASN A 117 10.19 11.61 -7.58
N GLY A 118 11.02 10.68 -8.08
CA GLY A 118 12.49 10.77 -8.02
C GLY A 118 13.08 10.54 -6.63
N LYS A 119 13.02 11.56 -5.77
CA LYS A 119 13.69 11.56 -4.44
C LYS A 119 12.88 10.88 -3.34
N TYR A 120 11.58 10.71 -3.54
CA TYR A 120 10.70 10.13 -2.53
C TYR A 120 10.50 8.63 -2.75
N TYR A 121 10.16 7.96 -1.66
CA TYR A 121 9.77 6.57 -1.64
C TYR A 121 8.57 6.41 -0.72
N ILE A 122 7.76 5.40 -0.99
CA ILE A 122 6.77 4.91 -0.05
C ILE A 122 7.32 3.66 0.60
N LEU A 123 7.60 3.75 1.89
CA LEU A 123 7.96 2.60 2.70
C LEU A 123 6.68 1.98 3.22
N ALA A 124 6.40 0.74 2.82
CA ALA A 124 5.28 -0.05 3.31
C ALA A 124 5.77 -1.17 4.23
N GLY A 125 5.20 -1.23 5.43
CA GLY A 125 5.28 -2.40 6.30
C GLY A 125 4.16 -3.37 5.93
N ILE A 126 4.52 -4.55 5.44
CA ILE A 126 3.58 -5.55 4.91
C ILE A 126 3.77 -6.84 5.71
N GLY A 127 2.68 -7.43 6.22
CA GLY A 127 2.71 -8.77 6.78
C GLY A 127 3.19 -9.79 5.75
N SER A 128 3.80 -10.90 6.18
CA SER A 128 4.22 -11.96 5.24
C SER A 128 3.08 -12.51 4.38
N ASN A 129 1.84 -12.36 4.84
CA ASN A 129 0.65 -12.73 4.09
C ASN A 129 0.26 -11.74 2.97
N GLY A 130 0.69 -10.48 3.06
CA GLY A 130 0.35 -9.40 2.11
C GLY A 130 -0.48 -8.26 2.72
N PHE A 131 -0.87 -8.36 4.00
CA PHE A 131 -1.61 -7.29 4.67
C PHE A 131 -0.74 -6.04 4.88
N VAL A 132 -1.20 -4.88 4.45
CA VAL A 132 -0.52 -3.60 4.70
C VAL A 132 -0.76 -3.16 6.15
N VAL A 133 0.31 -3.17 6.93
CA VAL A 133 0.32 -2.78 8.35
C VAL A 133 0.45 -1.27 8.48
N SER A 134 1.36 -0.66 7.72
CA SER A 134 1.62 0.78 7.70
C SER A 134 2.27 1.18 6.37
N ALA A 135 2.16 2.44 5.98
CA ALA A 135 2.83 3.01 4.84
C ALA A 135 3.04 4.52 5.03
N TYR A 136 4.21 5.03 4.66
CA TYR A 136 4.50 6.47 4.74
C TYR A 136 5.57 6.92 3.73
N PRO A 137 5.58 8.22 3.36
CA PRO A 137 6.65 8.80 2.57
C PRO A 137 7.96 8.83 3.32
N THR A 138 9.04 8.55 2.62
CA THR A 138 10.42 8.70 3.07
C THR A 138 11.28 9.22 1.93
N THR A 139 12.48 9.69 2.24
CA THR A 139 13.52 10.02 1.25
C THR A 139 14.60 8.95 1.26
N LYS A 140 15.59 9.06 0.35
CA LYS A 140 16.81 8.25 0.45
C LYS A 140 17.42 8.32 1.84
#